data_AF-U4L5P5-F1
#
_entry.id   AF-U4L5P5-F1
#
_cell.length_a   1.000
_cell.length_b   1.000
_cell.length_c   1.000
_cell.angle_alpha   90.00
_cell.angle_beta   90.00
_cell.angle_gamma   90.00
#
_symmetry.space_group_name_H-M   'P 1'
#
loop_
_entity.id
_entity.type
_entity.pdbx_description
1 polymer ?
#
loop_
_entity_poly.entity_id
_entity_poly.type
_entity_poly.pdbx_seq_one_letter_code
_entity_poly.pdbx_strand_id
1 'polypeptide(L)'
;MNGELCRPFDNDTFKFRCPAKCLQAGRLLNPYAIGDQIANYRPLVVGGPANSSTSDYGIYRSDSFICPAAIHAGLISNRYGGCGILSLIGANNNYTSTKRYEVESIGFDATFPSSYTFVRDFRSSSCQDLRWHLFAVSIPFTTIISVISSNAAIPYFSTFVGVFFHVVLASDVPTSKGKYGLISTALSRFLPAIFIAHFFWIYVLSGVHSRAPKVERTILYLGGLWVGALTNITFDVIIPISRLTARDLNQQPGAKTALGIIVVILSFIVIFQVWYLRQSGQLPKMLGLYATMGTSLGLLAAIPGTALRIHHYILSMLLLPGTRILTRPSLLYQGILIGLFINGTARWGFAGIIETYSTLRGDGLYFSDVPTLNTPEVTNENITIGWNATAMPDGVSLLVNDVEMYRGMAEEVGISRVPEEPLYLRVAYLQMTSNGGLNTYDFSHAGVVMANGTWVPPPDGY
;
A
#
# COMPACT_ATOMS: atom_id res chain seq x y z
N MET A 1 21.11 -15.13 10.19
CA MET A 1 22.08 -15.38 9.10
C MET A 1 21.63 -16.58 8.30
N ASN A 2 21.88 -16.60 6.99
CA ASN A 2 21.52 -17.68 6.05
C ASN A 2 20.02 -18.01 6.01
N GLY A 3 19.16 -17.04 6.35
CA GLY A 3 17.72 -17.26 6.40
C GLY A 3 17.23 -18.27 7.45
N GLU A 4 18.07 -18.74 8.38
CA GLU A 4 17.71 -19.77 9.38
C GLU A 4 16.45 -19.42 10.19
N LEU A 5 16.24 -18.13 10.48
CA LEU A 5 15.06 -17.62 11.19
C LEU A 5 13.77 -17.62 10.35
N CYS A 6 13.87 -17.89 9.06
CA CYS A 6 12.76 -17.91 8.10
C CYS A 6 12.28 -19.35 7.78
N ARG A 7 12.87 -20.38 8.40
CA ARG A 7 12.43 -21.77 8.27
C ARG A 7 11.00 -21.96 8.82
N PRO A 8 10.24 -22.96 8.31
CA PRO A 8 10.63 -23.97 7.33
C PRO A 8 10.67 -23.45 5.89
N PHE A 9 11.52 -24.06 5.05
CA PHE A 9 11.66 -23.71 3.63
C PHE A 9 11.03 -24.73 2.68
N ASP A 10 10.61 -25.88 3.19
CA ASP A 10 10.06 -27.01 2.46
C ASP A 10 8.98 -27.71 3.29
N ASN A 11 8.24 -28.63 2.65
CA ASN A 11 7.26 -29.52 3.30
C ASN A 11 6.16 -28.82 4.12
N ASP A 12 5.90 -27.53 3.86
CA ASP A 12 4.82 -26.78 4.47
C ASP A 12 3.88 -26.21 3.40
N THR A 13 2.59 -26.13 3.73
CA THR A 13 1.54 -25.69 2.82
C THR A 13 0.69 -24.60 3.44
N PHE A 14 0.45 -23.55 2.66
CA PHE A 14 -0.28 -22.37 3.13
C PHE A 14 -1.53 -22.16 2.29
N LYS A 15 -2.65 -21.96 2.98
CA LYS A 15 -3.92 -21.57 2.37
C LYS A 15 -3.95 -20.05 2.27
N PHE A 16 -4.25 -19.53 1.10
CA PHE A 16 -4.36 -18.09 0.89
C PHE A 16 -5.66 -17.74 0.18
N ARG A 17 -6.14 -16.51 0.38
CA ARG A 17 -7.27 -15.95 -0.36
C ARG A 17 -6.90 -14.55 -0.84
N CYS A 18 -7.15 -14.30 -2.11
CA CYS A 18 -6.84 -13.07 -2.80
C CYS A 18 -8.12 -12.35 -3.19
N PRO A 19 -8.22 -11.04 -2.88
CA PRO A 19 -9.36 -10.25 -3.30
C PRO A 19 -9.38 -10.01 -4.81
N ALA A 20 -10.52 -9.58 -5.32
CA ALA A 20 -10.61 -9.01 -6.66
C ALA A 20 -9.75 -7.73 -6.77
N LYS A 21 -9.20 -7.48 -7.96
CA LYS A 21 -8.31 -6.37 -8.30
C LYS A 21 -7.03 -6.31 -7.45
N CYS A 22 -6.52 -7.46 -7.00
CA CYS A 22 -5.35 -7.51 -6.13
C CYS A 22 -4.02 -7.16 -6.82
N LEU A 23 -3.95 -7.04 -8.16
CA LEU A 23 -2.75 -6.54 -8.84
C LEU A 23 -2.44 -5.07 -8.52
N GLN A 24 -3.44 -4.25 -8.18
CA GLN A 24 -3.21 -2.87 -7.79
C GLN A 24 -2.69 -2.78 -6.35
N ALA A 25 -3.30 -3.55 -5.44
CA ALA A 25 -2.91 -3.59 -4.03
C ALA A 25 -1.58 -4.31 -3.78
N GLY A 26 -1.24 -5.28 -4.63
CA GLY A 26 0.00 -6.05 -4.56
C GLY A 26 1.14 -5.44 -5.38
N ARG A 27 1.32 -4.11 -5.34
CA ARG A 27 2.47 -3.43 -5.97
C ARG A 27 3.47 -3.00 -4.92
N LEU A 28 4.73 -3.01 -5.32
CA LEU A 28 5.79 -2.35 -4.57
C LEU A 28 5.53 -0.84 -4.53
N LEU A 29 5.60 -0.26 -3.34
CA LEU A 29 5.51 1.19 -3.13
C LEU A 29 6.86 1.81 -2.77
N ASN A 30 7.86 0.96 -2.52
CA ASN A 30 9.24 1.34 -2.30
C ASN A 30 10.13 0.49 -3.23
N PRO A 31 11.33 0.97 -3.59
CA PRO A 31 12.31 0.19 -4.35
C PRO A 31 12.63 -1.14 -3.66
N TYR A 32 12.66 -2.22 -4.44
CA TYR A 32 12.99 -3.56 -3.96
C TYR A 32 14.06 -4.16 -4.87
N ALA A 33 15.18 -4.58 -4.27
CA ALA A 33 16.32 -5.17 -4.97
C ALA A 33 16.11 -6.66 -5.24
N ILE A 34 16.41 -7.12 -6.46
CA ILE A 34 16.42 -8.52 -6.86
C ILE A 34 17.69 -8.75 -7.69
N GLY A 35 18.72 -9.31 -7.08
CA GLY A 35 20.05 -9.36 -7.68
C GLY A 35 20.55 -7.95 -7.99
N ASP A 36 20.86 -7.68 -9.26
CA ASP A 36 21.27 -6.37 -9.78
C ASP A 36 20.09 -5.46 -10.19
N GLN A 37 18.87 -5.98 -10.24
CA GLN A 37 17.68 -5.24 -10.64
C GLN A 37 17.02 -4.54 -9.45
N ILE A 38 16.35 -3.41 -9.73
CA ILE A 38 15.51 -2.70 -8.76
C ILE A 38 14.09 -2.60 -9.31
N ALA A 39 13.14 -3.23 -8.62
CA ALA A 39 11.72 -3.18 -8.93
C ALA A 39 11.02 -2.10 -8.09
N ASN A 40 10.19 -1.28 -8.71
CA ASN A 40 9.36 -0.29 -8.00
C ASN A 40 8.04 -0.05 -8.77
N TYR A 41 6.97 0.32 -8.06
CA TYR A 41 5.62 0.58 -8.61
C TYR A 41 5.02 -0.53 -9.50
N ARG A 42 5.48 -1.78 -9.31
CA ARG A 42 5.00 -2.98 -10.02
C ARG A 42 4.77 -4.14 -9.05
N PRO A 43 4.01 -5.18 -9.42
CA PRO A 43 3.90 -6.37 -8.60
C PRO A 43 5.25 -7.08 -8.41
N LEU A 44 5.54 -7.49 -7.18
CA LEU A 44 6.73 -8.28 -6.86
C LEU A 44 6.44 -9.76 -7.15
N VAL A 45 6.90 -10.22 -8.31
CA VAL A 45 6.82 -11.63 -8.73
C VAL A 45 8.15 -12.00 -9.34
N VAL A 46 8.90 -12.90 -8.69
CA VAL A 46 10.21 -13.37 -9.14
C VAL A 46 10.10 -14.85 -9.48
N GLY A 47 10.42 -15.19 -10.72
CA GLY A 47 10.22 -16.53 -11.28
C GLY A 47 8.87 -16.74 -11.95
N GLY A 48 8.60 -17.98 -12.31
CA GLY A 48 7.47 -18.35 -13.14
C GLY A 48 7.71 -19.66 -13.89
N PRO A 49 6.80 -20.03 -14.79
CA PRO A 49 6.96 -21.20 -15.63
C PRO A 49 8.06 -20.95 -16.68
N ALA A 50 8.81 -21.99 -17.04
CA ALA A 50 9.92 -21.90 -17.99
C ALA A 50 9.49 -21.32 -19.36
N ASN A 51 8.26 -21.60 -19.79
CA ASN A 51 7.69 -21.08 -21.02
C ASN A 51 6.28 -20.54 -20.79
N SER A 52 5.96 -19.40 -21.41
CA SER A 52 4.65 -18.73 -21.31
C SER A 52 3.47 -19.56 -21.84
N SER A 53 3.76 -20.57 -22.67
CA SER A 53 2.79 -21.49 -23.28
C SER A 53 2.49 -22.74 -22.46
N THR A 54 3.21 -22.98 -21.36
CA THR A 54 3.02 -24.18 -20.54
C THR A 54 1.87 -24.00 -19.55
N SER A 55 1.11 -25.08 -19.31
CA SER A 55 0.06 -25.13 -18.27
C SER A 55 0.63 -25.26 -16.86
N ASP A 56 1.95 -25.15 -16.70
CA ASP A 56 2.61 -25.19 -15.41
C ASP A 56 2.40 -23.88 -14.64
N TYR A 57 2.25 -23.99 -13.33
CA TYR A 57 2.17 -22.85 -12.44
C TYR A 57 3.53 -22.18 -12.23
N GLY A 58 4.61 -22.93 -12.45
CA GLY A 58 5.99 -22.43 -12.30
C GLY A 58 6.45 -22.38 -10.85
N ILE A 59 7.68 -21.89 -10.67
CA ILE A 59 8.33 -21.78 -9.37
C ILE A 59 8.62 -20.31 -9.10
N TYR A 60 8.25 -19.84 -7.91
CA TYR A 60 8.42 -18.45 -7.48
C TYR A 60 9.31 -18.37 -6.25
N ARG A 61 10.11 -17.32 -6.12
CA ARG A 61 10.82 -17.02 -4.85
C ARG A 61 9.82 -16.71 -3.75
N SER A 62 10.14 -17.09 -2.51
CA SER A 62 9.23 -16.92 -1.37
C SER A 62 8.96 -15.47 -0.94
N ASP A 63 9.77 -14.52 -1.41
CA ASP A 63 9.53 -13.08 -1.26
C ASP A 63 8.51 -12.52 -2.28
N SER A 64 8.13 -13.30 -3.30
CA SER A 64 7.11 -12.91 -4.28
C SER A 64 5.73 -12.79 -3.64
N PHE A 65 5.00 -11.73 -3.96
CA PHE A 65 3.63 -11.55 -3.48
C PHE A 65 2.71 -12.65 -4.03
N ILE A 66 2.08 -13.39 -3.11
CA ILE A 66 1.27 -14.58 -3.41
C ILE A 66 0.14 -14.28 -4.40
N CYS A 67 -0.58 -13.16 -4.23
CA CYS A 67 -1.73 -12.86 -5.07
C CYS A 67 -1.37 -12.50 -6.53
N PRO A 68 -0.42 -11.58 -6.78
CA PRO A 68 0.13 -11.39 -8.12
C PRO A 68 0.74 -12.67 -8.73
N ALA A 69 1.49 -13.46 -7.96
CA ALA A 69 2.05 -14.73 -8.44
C ALA A 69 0.95 -15.75 -8.82
N ALA A 70 -0.14 -15.83 -8.06
CA ALA A 70 -1.28 -16.70 -8.37
C ALA A 70 -2.03 -16.26 -9.64
N ILE A 71 -2.11 -14.95 -9.90
CA ILE A 71 -2.63 -14.42 -11.18
C ILE A 71 -1.68 -14.76 -12.31
N HIS A 72 -0.37 -14.53 -12.12
CA HIS A 72 0.66 -14.85 -13.11
C HIS A 72 0.66 -16.35 -13.49
N ALA A 73 0.49 -17.23 -12.51
CA ALA A 73 0.35 -18.67 -12.71
C ALA A 73 -0.97 -19.08 -13.39
N GLY A 74 -1.96 -18.19 -13.48
CA GLY A 74 -3.29 -18.49 -14.01
C GLY A 74 -4.19 -19.27 -13.05
N LEU A 75 -3.83 -19.37 -11.77
CA LEU A 75 -4.62 -20.06 -10.75
C LEU A 75 -5.87 -19.27 -10.37
N ILE A 76 -5.77 -17.94 -10.31
CA ILE A 76 -6.88 -17.04 -9.97
C ILE A 76 -6.99 -15.91 -11.00
N SER A 77 -8.14 -15.22 -11.02
CA SER A 77 -8.34 -14.07 -11.90
C SER A 77 -8.15 -12.75 -11.16
N ASN A 78 -7.59 -11.74 -11.83
CA ASN A 78 -7.56 -10.38 -11.29
C ASN A 78 -8.99 -9.81 -11.11
N ARG A 79 -9.96 -10.25 -11.91
CA ARG A 79 -11.34 -9.72 -11.87
C ARG A 79 -12.13 -10.19 -10.65
N TYR A 80 -12.04 -11.46 -10.30
CA TYR A 80 -12.86 -12.09 -9.25
C TYR A 80 -12.06 -12.53 -8.03
N GLY A 81 -10.73 -12.40 -8.06
CA GLY A 81 -9.87 -12.97 -7.02
C GLY A 81 -9.95 -14.50 -7.03
N GLY A 82 -9.69 -15.09 -5.86
CA GLY A 82 -9.79 -16.54 -5.64
C GLY A 82 -9.05 -17.00 -4.40
N CYS A 83 -8.95 -18.30 -4.20
CA CYS A 83 -8.03 -18.89 -3.23
C CYS A 83 -7.30 -20.09 -3.80
N GLY A 84 -6.20 -20.43 -3.13
CA GLY A 84 -5.38 -21.56 -3.48
C GLY A 84 -4.62 -22.09 -2.27
N ILE A 85 -3.84 -23.12 -2.55
CA ILE A 85 -2.84 -23.65 -1.63
C ILE A 85 -1.49 -23.49 -2.33
N LEU A 86 -0.54 -22.89 -1.63
CA LEU A 86 0.85 -22.90 -2.05
C LEU A 86 1.63 -23.91 -1.20
N SER A 87 2.67 -24.49 -1.80
CA SER A 87 3.59 -25.41 -1.15
C SER A 87 4.99 -24.83 -1.22
N LEU A 88 5.68 -24.80 -0.09
CA LEU A 88 7.11 -24.50 -0.05
C LEU A 88 7.89 -25.71 -0.60
N ILE A 89 8.86 -25.45 -1.47
CA ILE A 89 9.63 -26.49 -2.19
C ILE A 89 11.14 -26.38 -1.98
N GLY A 90 11.57 -25.60 -0.98
CA GLY A 90 12.98 -25.44 -0.64
C GLY A 90 13.73 -24.48 -1.55
N ALA A 91 15.06 -24.66 -1.56
CA ALA A 91 15.96 -23.90 -2.39
C ALA A 91 15.74 -24.24 -3.87
N ASN A 92 15.80 -23.22 -4.72
CA ASN A 92 15.82 -23.40 -6.17
C ASN A 92 16.77 -22.39 -6.80
N ASN A 93 17.22 -22.71 -8.00
CA ASN A 93 18.06 -21.83 -8.80
C ASN A 93 17.35 -21.41 -10.09
N ASN A 94 17.85 -20.34 -10.70
CA ASN A 94 17.45 -19.86 -12.03
C ASN A 94 15.92 -19.70 -12.25
N TYR A 95 15.39 -18.60 -11.73
CA TYR A 95 14.02 -18.17 -11.87
C TYR A 95 13.82 -17.43 -13.20
N THR A 96 12.96 -17.99 -14.06
CA THR A 96 12.68 -17.41 -15.38
C THR A 96 11.72 -16.22 -15.31
N SER A 97 12.03 -15.16 -16.08
CA SER A 97 11.11 -14.05 -16.33
C SER A 97 10.13 -14.39 -17.46
N THR A 98 8.83 -14.28 -17.21
CA THR A 98 7.80 -14.42 -18.23
C THR A 98 6.68 -13.39 -18.03
N LYS A 99 5.84 -13.22 -19.05
CA LYS A 99 4.67 -12.35 -18.99
C LYS A 99 3.38 -13.13 -19.22
N ARG A 100 2.52 -13.20 -18.21
CA ARG A 100 1.25 -13.92 -18.24
C ARG A 100 0.18 -13.15 -17.46
N TYR A 101 -1.06 -13.15 -17.98
CA TYR A 101 -2.23 -12.55 -17.32
C TYR A 101 -1.98 -11.14 -16.75
N GLU A 102 -1.38 -10.27 -17.57
CA GLU A 102 -1.04 -8.87 -17.25
C GLU A 102 0.06 -8.68 -16.18
N VAL A 103 0.69 -9.77 -15.73
CA VAL A 103 1.82 -9.75 -14.80
C VAL A 103 3.08 -10.13 -15.56
N GLU A 104 4.14 -9.35 -15.35
CA GLU A 104 5.48 -9.63 -15.86
C GLU A 104 6.37 -9.95 -14.66
N SER A 105 6.86 -11.19 -14.62
CA SER A 105 7.75 -11.63 -13.55
C SER A 105 9.19 -11.20 -13.79
N ILE A 106 9.97 -11.19 -12.72
CA ILE A 106 11.37 -10.79 -12.70
C ILE A 106 12.22 -12.06 -12.71
N GLY A 107 13.27 -12.06 -13.52
CA GLY A 107 14.22 -13.17 -13.58
C GLY A 107 15.26 -13.05 -12.48
N PHE A 108 15.74 -14.19 -11.99
CA PHE A 108 16.82 -14.25 -11.01
C PHE A 108 17.65 -15.51 -11.27
N ASP A 109 18.88 -15.35 -11.72
CA ASP A 109 19.75 -16.42 -12.23
C ASP A 109 20.68 -17.05 -11.17
N ALA A 110 20.44 -16.77 -9.89
CA ALA A 110 21.18 -17.34 -8.77
C ALA A 110 20.30 -18.20 -7.85
N THR A 111 20.93 -18.99 -6.98
CA THR A 111 20.22 -19.79 -5.96
C THR A 111 19.56 -18.90 -4.91
N PHE A 112 18.31 -19.22 -4.57
CA PHE A 112 17.58 -18.62 -3.45
C PHE A 112 17.05 -19.70 -2.50
N PRO A 113 17.17 -19.54 -1.17
CA PRO A 113 16.97 -20.63 -0.20
C PRO A 113 15.51 -21.08 -0.03
N SER A 114 14.54 -20.30 -0.48
CA SER A 114 13.13 -20.61 -0.30
C SER A 114 12.29 -20.24 -1.51
N SER A 115 11.57 -21.23 -2.04
CA SER A 115 10.65 -21.09 -3.16
C SER A 115 9.30 -21.70 -2.85
N TYR A 116 8.28 -21.27 -3.59
CA TYR A 116 6.98 -21.93 -3.58
C TYR A 116 6.44 -22.19 -4.98
N THR A 117 5.53 -23.16 -5.05
CA THR A 117 4.64 -23.38 -6.19
C THR A 117 3.21 -23.57 -5.70
N PHE A 118 2.26 -23.61 -6.63
CA PHE A 118 0.84 -23.79 -6.31
C PHE A 118 0.41 -25.26 -6.46
N VAL A 119 -0.48 -25.72 -5.59
CA VAL A 119 -1.00 -27.09 -5.64
C VAL A 119 -2.05 -27.20 -6.75
N ARG A 120 -1.87 -28.14 -7.69
CA ARG A 120 -2.73 -28.32 -8.87
C ARG A 120 -4.12 -28.86 -8.57
N ASP A 121 -4.22 -29.78 -7.62
CA ASP A 121 -5.46 -30.53 -7.35
C ASP A 121 -6.48 -29.73 -6.53
N PHE A 122 -6.11 -28.54 -6.05
CA PHE A 122 -7.02 -27.65 -5.36
C PHE A 122 -7.66 -26.65 -6.33
N ARG A 123 -8.91 -26.90 -6.73
CA ARG A 123 -9.77 -25.93 -7.43
C ARG A 123 -11.06 -25.71 -6.65
N SER A 124 -11.32 -24.47 -6.27
CA SER A 124 -12.56 -24.09 -5.59
C SER A 124 -13.22 -22.91 -6.30
N SER A 125 -14.42 -23.14 -6.85
CA SER A 125 -15.28 -22.08 -7.41
C SER A 125 -15.96 -21.24 -6.33
N SER A 126 -16.11 -21.78 -5.11
CA SER A 126 -16.79 -21.14 -3.98
C SER A 126 -15.98 -20.02 -3.31
N CYS A 127 -14.81 -19.68 -3.85
CA CYS A 127 -13.84 -18.81 -3.21
C CYS A 127 -13.65 -17.45 -3.90
N GLN A 128 -14.57 -17.09 -4.78
CA GLN A 128 -14.57 -15.79 -5.44
C GLN A 128 -14.80 -14.66 -4.44
N ASP A 129 -14.29 -13.48 -4.79
CA ASP A 129 -14.56 -12.25 -4.06
C ASP A 129 -15.98 -11.76 -4.36
N LEU A 130 -16.81 -11.70 -3.32
CA LEU A 130 -18.22 -11.33 -3.43
C LEU A 130 -18.45 -9.82 -3.36
N ARG A 131 -17.42 -8.97 -3.29
CA ARG A 131 -17.58 -7.51 -3.14
C ARG A 131 -18.51 -6.90 -4.18
N TRP A 132 -18.41 -7.34 -5.44
CA TRP A 132 -19.25 -6.81 -6.52
C TRP A 132 -20.70 -7.25 -6.39
N HIS A 133 -20.95 -8.47 -5.94
CA HIS A 133 -22.30 -8.98 -5.68
C HIS A 133 -22.93 -8.23 -4.50
N LEU A 134 -22.19 -8.07 -3.41
CA LEU A 134 -22.64 -7.30 -2.25
C LEU A 134 -22.86 -5.83 -2.59
N PHE A 135 -22.06 -5.26 -3.48
CA PHE A 135 -22.24 -3.88 -3.96
C PHE A 135 -23.51 -3.75 -4.79
N ALA A 136 -23.76 -4.70 -5.70
CA ALA A 136 -24.99 -4.77 -6.49
C ALA A 136 -26.26 -4.91 -5.63
N VAL A 137 -26.16 -5.50 -4.44
CA VAL A 137 -27.26 -5.52 -3.45
C VAL A 137 -27.33 -4.19 -2.70
N SER A 138 -26.20 -3.65 -2.25
CA SER A 138 -26.17 -2.45 -1.39
C SER A 138 -26.66 -1.18 -2.10
N ILE A 139 -26.41 -1.05 -3.41
CA ILE A 139 -26.83 0.12 -4.20
C ILE A 139 -28.36 0.28 -4.26
N PRO A 140 -29.16 -0.73 -4.67
CA PRO A 140 -30.61 -0.65 -4.64
C PRO A 140 -31.16 -0.31 -3.25
N PHE A 141 -30.69 -0.98 -2.19
CA PHE A 141 -31.18 -0.73 -0.83
C PHE A 141 -30.92 0.72 -0.38
N THR A 142 -29.70 1.21 -0.56
CA THR A 142 -29.35 2.60 -0.22
C THR A 142 -30.13 3.62 -1.07
N THR A 143 -30.37 3.31 -2.35
CA THR A 143 -31.15 4.15 -3.26
C THR A 143 -32.62 4.22 -2.86
N ILE A 144 -33.25 3.07 -2.59
CA ILE A 144 -34.65 2.98 -2.16
C ILE A 144 -34.85 3.80 -0.89
N ILE A 145 -34.02 3.58 0.14
CA ILE A 145 -34.10 4.34 1.40
C ILE A 145 -33.95 5.84 1.15
N SER A 146 -33.02 6.26 0.27
CA SER A 146 -32.80 7.68 -0.06
C SER A 146 -34.01 8.36 -0.72
N VAL A 147 -34.72 7.64 -1.60
CA VAL A 147 -35.86 8.16 -2.36
C VAL A 147 -37.15 8.16 -1.54
N ILE A 148 -37.45 7.08 -0.81
CA ILE A 148 -38.73 6.96 -0.09
C ILE A 148 -38.77 7.79 1.19
N SER A 149 -37.61 8.01 1.83
CA SER A 149 -37.57 8.66 3.14
C SER A 149 -37.94 10.15 3.05
N SER A 150 -38.94 10.54 3.84
CA SER A 150 -39.36 11.95 3.98
C SER A 150 -38.44 12.75 4.89
N ASN A 151 -37.97 12.15 5.98
CA ASN A 151 -36.97 12.78 6.85
C ASN A 151 -35.56 12.53 6.27
N ALA A 152 -34.79 13.60 6.07
CA ALA A 152 -33.45 13.54 5.52
C ALA A 152 -32.41 12.87 6.43
N ALA A 153 -32.68 12.77 7.74
CA ALA A 153 -31.82 12.08 8.70
C ALA A 153 -31.79 10.57 8.47
N ILE A 154 -32.95 9.97 8.14
CA ILE A 154 -33.08 8.53 7.91
C ILE A 154 -32.11 8.04 6.82
N PRO A 155 -32.14 8.58 5.58
CA PRO A 155 -31.24 8.11 4.54
C PRO A 155 -29.79 8.48 4.84
N TYR A 156 -29.50 9.57 5.55
CA TYR A 156 -28.13 9.87 5.96
C TYR A 156 -27.57 8.79 6.90
N PHE A 157 -28.23 8.54 8.04
CA PHE A 157 -27.72 7.57 9.02
C PHE A 157 -27.78 6.13 8.50
N SER A 158 -28.86 5.74 7.80
CA SER A 158 -28.97 4.39 7.23
C SER A 158 -27.90 4.13 6.16
N THR A 159 -27.63 5.09 5.28
CA THR A 159 -26.56 4.92 4.27
C THR A 159 -25.18 4.99 4.90
N PHE A 160 -24.95 5.84 5.90
CA PHE A 160 -23.68 5.87 6.63
C PHE A 160 -23.38 4.51 7.26
N VAL A 161 -24.32 3.95 8.03
CA VAL A 161 -24.15 2.65 8.68
C VAL A 161 -23.99 1.53 7.65
N GLY A 162 -24.86 1.48 6.65
CA GLY A 162 -24.82 0.45 5.61
C GLY A 162 -23.51 0.46 4.82
N VAL A 163 -23.07 1.64 4.38
CA VAL A 163 -21.81 1.81 3.63
C VAL A 163 -20.60 1.55 4.52
N PHE A 164 -20.62 1.95 5.80
CA PHE A 164 -19.55 1.63 6.75
C PHE A 164 -19.34 0.12 6.89
N PHE A 165 -20.42 -0.62 7.15
CA PHE A 165 -20.33 -2.07 7.27
C PHE A 165 -20.03 -2.75 5.92
N HIS A 166 -20.49 -2.19 4.81
CA HIS A 166 -20.11 -2.65 3.48
C HIS A 166 -18.59 -2.53 3.27
N VAL A 167 -17.99 -1.39 3.62
CA VAL A 167 -16.55 -1.18 3.48
C VAL A 167 -15.79 -2.18 4.34
N VAL A 168 -16.06 -2.19 5.65
CA VAL A 168 -15.26 -2.97 6.60
C VAL A 168 -15.45 -4.48 6.46
N LEU A 169 -16.62 -4.97 6.02
CA LEU A 169 -16.90 -6.41 5.95
C LEU A 169 -16.82 -7.00 4.53
N ALA A 170 -16.88 -6.17 3.48
CA ALA A 170 -16.98 -6.66 2.11
C ALA A 170 -15.98 -6.02 1.14
N SER A 171 -16.02 -4.71 0.94
CA SER A 171 -15.31 -4.10 -0.21
C SER A 171 -13.85 -3.76 0.06
N ASP A 172 -13.50 -3.36 1.29
CA ASP A 172 -12.14 -3.01 1.69
C ASP A 172 -11.93 -3.38 3.15
N VAL A 173 -11.77 -4.67 3.38
CA VAL A 173 -11.73 -5.31 4.70
C VAL A 173 -10.39 -5.00 5.38
N PRO A 174 -10.34 -4.53 6.64
CA PRO A 174 -9.10 -4.32 7.39
C PRO A 174 -8.33 -5.63 7.63
N THR A 175 -7.02 -5.52 7.83
CA THR A 175 -6.20 -6.67 8.24
C THR A 175 -6.65 -7.14 9.62
N SER A 176 -7.10 -8.39 9.73
CA SER A 176 -7.62 -8.94 10.99
C SER A 176 -7.22 -10.40 11.20
N LYS A 177 -7.12 -10.82 12.47
CA LYS A 177 -6.90 -12.23 12.85
C LYS A 177 -8.21 -13.00 12.72
N GLY A 178 -8.53 -13.42 11.50
CA GLY A 178 -9.74 -14.20 11.20
C GLY A 178 -11.04 -13.41 11.31
N LYS A 179 -12.16 -14.15 11.29
CA LYS A 179 -13.53 -13.60 11.15
C LYS A 179 -13.99 -12.84 12.40
N TYR A 180 -13.74 -13.37 13.60
CA TYR A 180 -14.14 -12.70 14.84
C TYR A 180 -13.29 -11.45 15.11
N GLY A 181 -11.99 -11.50 14.80
CA GLY A 181 -11.13 -10.31 14.84
C GLY A 181 -11.60 -9.21 13.89
N LEU A 182 -12.16 -9.58 12.73
CA LEU A 182 -12.76 -8.62 11.81
C LEU A 182 -13.97 -7.91 12.42
N ILE A 183 -14.90 -8.66 13.02
CA ILE A 183 -16.09 -8.09 13.66
C ILE A 183 -15.69 -7.17 14.82
N SER A 184 -14.75 -7.61 15.67
CA SER A 184 -14.21 -6.79 16.76
C SER A 184 -13.60 -5.48 16.24
N THR A 185 -12.81 -5.54 15.18
CA THR A 185 -12.20 -4.36 14.53
C THR A 185 -13.26 -3.43 13.93
N ALA A 186 -14.30 -3.99 13.31
CA ALA A 186 -15.39 -3.21 12.72
C ALA A 186 -16.16 -2.44 13.80
N LEU A 187 -16.53 -3.11 14.89
CA LEU A 187 -17.30 -2.49 15.98
C LEU A 187 -16.49 -1.45 16.75
N SER A 188 -15.20 -1.68 16.98
CA SER A 188 -14.33 -0.71 17.68
C SER A 188 -14.16 0.58 16.88
N ARG A 189 -14.16 0.50 15.55
CA ARG A 189 -14.07 1.66 14.65
C ARG A 189 -15.43 2.34 14.42
N PHE A 190 -16.53 1.58 14.47
CA PHE A 190 -17.86 2.09 14.19
C PHE A 190 -18.34 3.14 15.20
N LEU A 191 -18.16 2.89 16.51
CA LEU A 191 -18.69 3.77 17.56
C LEU A 191 -18.15 5.22 17.48
N PRO A 192 -16.83 5.46 17.42
CA PRO A 192 -16.32 6.82 17.19
C PRO A 192 -16.72 7.39 15.83
N ALA A 193 -16.79 6.55 14.78
CA ALA A 193 -17.18 7.00 13.45
C ALA A 193 -18.63 7.52 13.40
N ILE A 194 -19.58 6.80 14.02
CA ILE A 194 -20.99 7.22 14.06
C ILE A 194 -21.20 8.45 14.94
N PHE A 195 -20.42 8.60 16.01
CA PHE A 195 -20.42 9.82 16.83
C PHE A 195 -20.00 11.04 15.99
N ILE A 196 -18.90 10.94 15.24
CA ILE A 196 -18.45 12.02 14.34
C ILE A 196 -19.48 12.26 13.22
N ALA A 197 -20.09 11.20 12.68
CA ALA A 197 -21.16 11.33 11.69
C ALA A 197 -22.38 12.09 12.24
N HIS A 198 -22.69 11.94 13.53
CA HIS A 198 -23.73 12.72 14.19
C HIS A 198 -23.36 14.21 14.27
N PHE A 199 -22.10 14.54 14.56
CA PHE A 199 -21.61 15.94 14.49
C PHE A 199 -21.71 16.52 13.08
N PHE A 200 -21.32 15.76 12.05
CA PHE A 200 -21.48 16.20 10.66
C PHE A 200 -22.94 16.49 10.32
N TRP A 201 -23.86 15.64 10.78
CA TRP A 201 -25.29 15.85 10.60
C TRP A 201 -25.75 17.18 11.18
N ILE A 202 -25.48 17.42 12.46
CA ILE A 202 -25.97 18.62 13.16
C ILE A 202 -25.40 19.89 12.53
N TYR A 203 -24.08 19.97 12.34
CA TYR A 203 -23.40 21.23 12.04
C TYR A 203 -23.23 21.53 10.55
N VAL A 204 -23.30 20.52 9.67
CA VAL A 204 -23.01 20.68 8.24
C VAL A 204 -24.15 20.22 7.35
N LEU A 205 -24.64 19.00 7.57
CA LEU A 205 -25.46 18.31 6.57
C LEU A 205 -26.97 18.55 6.73
N SER A 206 -27.49 18.64 7.95
CA SER A 206 -28.93 18.72 8.23
C SER A 206 -29.61 19.85 7.47
N GLY A 207 -29.02 21.04 7.49
CA GLY A 207 -29.53 22.22 6.79
C GLY A 207 -29.53 22.08 5.26
N VAL A 208 -28.56 21.36 4.67
CA VAL A 208 -28.50 21.15 3.21
C VAL A 208 -29.46 20.03 2.81
N HIS A 209 -29.36 18.88 3.46
CA HIS A 209 -30.08 17.67 3.11
C HIS A 209 -31.59 17.73 3.37
N SER A 210 -32.03 18.53 4.34
CA SER A 210 -33.46 18.70 4.65
C SER A 210 -34.18 19.61 3.64
N ARG A 211 -33.44 20.42 2.88
CA ARG A 211 -33.99 21.33 1.85
C ARG A 211 -33.71 20.86 0.43
N ALA A 212 -32.72 19.98 0.23
CA ALA A 212 -32.39 19.43 -1.07
C ALA A 212 -33.52 18.54 -1.62
N PRO A 213 -33.85 18.62 -2.92
CA PRO A 213 -34.76 17.69 -3.56
C PRO A 213 -34.29 16.23 -3.37
N LYS A 214 -35.24 15.33 -3.09
CA LYS A 214 -34.94 13.90 -2.81
C LYS A 214 -34.13 13.23 -3.93
N VAL A 215 -34.45 13.54 -5.19
CA VAL A 215 -33.76 13.00 -6.37
C VAL A 215 -32.33 13.51 -6.45
N GLU A 216 -32.10 14.81 -6.29
CA GLU A 216 -30.75 15.40 -6.32
C GLU A 216 -29.87 14.87 -5.20
N ARG A 217 -30.41 14.76 -3.98
CA ARG A 217 -29.72 14.14 -2.85
C ARG A 217 -29.35 12.68 -3.16
N THR A 218 -30.25 11.93 -3.79
CA THR A 218 -29.98 10.53 -4.16
C THR A 218 -28.90 10.45 -5.24
N ILE A 219 -28.96 11.25 -6.29
CA ILE A 219 -27.98 11.14 -7.39
C ILE A 219 -26.62 11.68 -6.94
N LEU A 220 -26.58 12.89 -6.39
CA LEU A 220 -25.33 13.60 -6.12
C LEU A 220 -24.67 13.14 -4.82
N TYR A 221 -25.41 13.14 -3.71
CA TYR A 221 -24.84 12.75 -2.42
C TYR A 221 -24.59 11.24 -2.34
N LEU A 222 -25.59 10.39 -2.63
CA LEU A 222 -25.37 8.93 -2.53
C LEU A 222 -24.40 8.44 -3.62
N GLY A 223 -24.43 9.01 -4.82
CA GLY A 223 -23.41 8.75 -5.84
C GLY A 223 -22.01 9.12 -5.37
N GLY A 224 -21.82 10.33 -4.85
CA GLY A 224 -20.56 10.77 -4.26
C GLY A 224 -20.11 9.91 -3.08
N LEU A 225 -21.05 9.51 -2.21
CA LEU A 225 -20.81 8.64 -1.05
C LEU A 225 -20.16 7.33 -1.46
N TRP A 226 -20.73 6.65 -2.45
CA TRP A 226 -20.16 5.40 -2.96
C TRP A 226 -18.82 5.59 -3.66
N VAL A 227 -18.65 6.68 -4.42
CA VAL A 227 -17.37 7.00 -5.06
C VAL A 227 -16.26 7.19 -4.01
N GLY A 228 -16.53 7.93 -2.92
CA GLY A 228 -15.58 8.13 -1.85
C GLY A 228 -15.35 6.89 -0.98
N ALA A 229 -16.40 6.13 -0.68
CA ALA A 229 -16.31 4.92 0.17
C ALA A 229 -15.49 3.80 -0.49
N LEU A 230 -15.46 3.78 -1.83
CA LEU A 230 -14.73 2.83 -2.65
C LEU A 230 -13.45 3.42 -3.24
N THR A 231 -12.78 4.32 -2.51
CA THR A 231 -11.53 5.01 -2.96
C THR A 231 -10.49 4.04 -3.51
N ASN A 232 -10.36 2.85 -2.92
CA ASN A 232 -9.43 1.80 -3.32
C ASN A 232 -9.62 1.30 -4.77
N ILE A 233 -10.81 1.49 -5.35
CA ILE A 233 -11.12 1.14 -6.73
C ILE A 233 -11.56 2.33 -7.59
N THR A 234 -11.73 3.52 -6.98
CA THR A 234 -12.01 4.79 -7.66
C THR A 234 -10.75 5.65 -7.70
N PHE A 235 -10.50 6.46 -6.67
CA PHE A 235 -9.40 7.44 -6.67
C PHE A 235 -8.01 6.78 -6.69
N ASP A 236 -7.77 5.71 -5.92
CA ASP A 236 -6.46 5.07 -5.81
C ASP A 236 -6.01 4.38 -7.12
N VAL A 237 -6.97 4.10 -8.01
CA VAL A 237 -6.72 3.54 -9.34
C VAL A 237 -6.50 4.65 -10.36
N ILE A 238 -7.24 5.75 -10.26
CA ILE A 238 -7.23 6.86 -11.23
C ILE A 238 -6.07 7.82 -10.98
N ILE A 239 -5.70 8.05 -9.72
CA ILE A 239 -4.72 9.06 -9.32
C ILE A 239 -3.41 8.35 -8.99
N PRO A 240 -2.38 8.40 -9.87
CA PRO A 240 -1.08 7.79 -9.63
C PRO A 240 -0.24 8.66 -8.66
N ILE A 241 -0.72 8.82 -7.42
CA ILE A 241 0.00 9.53 -6.35
C ILE A 241 -0.09 8.67 -5.10
N SER A 242 0.99 7.96 -4.80
CA SER A 242 1.08 7.16 -3.57
C SER A 242 1.46 8.02 -2.37
N ARG A 243 2.32 9.02 -2.57
CA ARG A 243 2.83 9.93 -1.54
C ARG A 243 3.15 11.30 -2.14
N LEU A 244 2.96 12.37 -1.36
CA LEU A 244 3.25 13.75 -1.75
C LEU A 244 4.70 14.15 -1.40
N THR A 245 5.67 13.29 -1.68
CA THR A 245 7.10 13.64 -1.55
C THR A 245 7.65 14.03 -2.92
N ALA A 246 8.64 14.94 -2.95
CA ALA A 246 9.28 15.33 -4.21
C ALA A 246 9.86 14.12 -4.96
N ARG A 247 10.36 13.12 -4.24
CA ARG A 247 10.92 11.89 -4.81
C ARG A 247 9.85 11.01 -5.45
N ASP A 248 8.77 10.70 -4.72
CA ASP A 248 7.69 9.86 -5.23
C ASP A 248 7.06 10.49 -6.48
N LEU A 249 6.87 11.81 -6.47
CA LEU A 249 6.38 12.56 -7.63
C LEU A 249 7.33 12.50 -8.84
N ASN A 250 8.64 12.33 -8.62
CA ASN A 250 9.63 12.20 -9.70
C ASN A 250 9.71 10.77 -10.24
N GLN A 251 9.53 9.76 -9.39
CA GLN A 251 9.69 8.34 -9.76
C GLN A 251 8.40 7.71 -10.27
N GLN A 252 7.24 8.12 -9.75
CA GLN A 252 5.95 7.54 -10.10
C GLN A 252 5.46 8.09 -11.45
N PRO A 253 5.20 7.23 -12.46
CA PRO A 253 4.73 7.67 -13.76
C PRO A 253 3.39 8.41 -13.68
N GLY A 254 3.33 9.62 -14.26
CA GLY A 254 2.10 10.43 -14.33
C GLY A 254 1.75 11.22 -13.05
N ALA A 255 2.52 11.08 -11.96
CA ALA A 255 2.20 11.69 -10.67
C ALA A 255 2.17 13.23 -10.70
N LYS A 256 3.14 13.88 -11.37
CA LYS A 256 3.18 15.34 -11.52
C LYS A 256 1.98 15.89 -12.28
N THR A 257 1.61 15.24 -13.38
CA THR A 257 0.45 15.63 -14.19
C THR A 257 -0.84 15.47 -13.40
N ALA A 258 -1.01 14.35 -12.70
CA ALA A 258 -2.15 14.11 -11.83
C ALA A 258 -2.26 15.16 -10.72
N LEU A 259 -1.14 15.50 -10.07
CA LEU A 259 -1.09 16.52 -9.02
C LEU A 259 -1.51 17.89 -9.57
N GLY A 260 -0.99 18.30 -10.73
CA GLY A 260 -1.36 19.56 -11.38
C GLY A 260 -2.87 19.65 -11.66
N ILE A 261 -3.47 18.58 -12.20
CA ILE A 261 -4.91 18.50 -12.48
C ILE A 261 -5.72 18.62 -11.18
N ILE A 262 -5.33 17.90 -10.13
CA ILE A 262 -6.02 17.92 -8.83
C ILE A 262 -5.97 19.32 -8.21
N VAL A 263 -4.80 19.98 -8.23
CA VAL A 263 -4.64 21.33 -7.68
C VAL A 263 -5.55 22.33 -8.42
N VAL A 264 -5.63 22.24 -9.74
CA VAL A 264 -6.52 23.10 -10.54
C VAL A 264 -7.98 22.86 -10.17
N ILE A 265 -8.43 21.60 -10.13
CA ILE A 265 -9.82 21.24 -9.78
C ILE A 265 -10.16 21.72 -8.37
N LEU A 266 -9.31 21.43 -7.38
CA LEU A 266 -9.54 21.85 -5.99
C LEU A 266 -9.55 23.38 -5.85
N SER A 267 -8.70 24.09 -6.59
CA SER A 267 -8.70 25.56 -6.59
C SER A 267 -10.03 26.13 -7.08
N PHE A 268 -10.58 25.59 -8.19
CA PHE A 268 -11.91 25.98 -8.67
C PHE A 268 -13.01 25.69 -7.64
N ILE A 269 -12.97 24.51 -7.02
CA ILE A 269 -13.93 24.13 -5.97
C ILE A 269 -13.87 25.12 -4.80
N VAL A 270 -12.67 25.45 -4.31
CA VAL A 270 -12.47 26.36 -3.18
C VAL A 270 -12.96 27.77 -3.53
N ILE A 271 -12.58 28.32 -4.69
CA ILE A 271 -13.02 29.65 -5.13
C ILE A 271 -14.55 29.74 -5.16
N PHE A 272 -15.20 28.72 -5.73
CA PHE A 272 -16.66 28.67 -5.86
C PHE A 272 -17.37 28.53 -4.50
N GLN A 273 -16.85 27.69 -3.60
CA GLN A 273 -17.39 27.54 -2.25
C GLN A 273 -17.21 28.82 -1.42
N VAL A 274 -16.05 29.49 -1.52
CA VAL A 274 -15.80 30.78 -0.88
C VAL A 274 -16.77 31.85 -1.39
N TRP A 275 -17.02 31.88 -2.71
CA TRP A 275 -17.98 32.81 -3.29
C TRP A 275 -19.39 32.64 -2.70
N TYR A 276 -19.91 31.41 -2.64
CA TYR A 276 -21.21 31.18 -2.02
C TYR A 276 -21.23 31.38 -0.49
N LEU A 277 -20.13 31.07 0.21
CA LEU A 277 -20.01 31.33 1.65
C LEU A 277 -20.08 32.83 1.93
N ARG A 278 -19.53 33.65 1.02
CA ARG A 278 -19.67 35.11 1.05
C ARG A 278 -21.11 35.53 0.82
N GLN A 279 -21.76 35.04 -0.23
CA GLN A 279 -23.16 35.39 -0.55
C GLN A 279 -24.13 34.98 0.57
N SER A 280 -23.86 33.89 1.27
CA SER A 280 -24.68 33.42 2.39
C SER A 280 -24.34 34.09 3.73
N GLY A 281 -23.40 35.04 3.78
CA GLY A 281 -22.98 35.73 5.00
C GLY A 281 -22.23 34.87 6.03
N GLN A 282 -21.80 33.66 5.64
CA GLN A 282 -21.15 32.69 6.53
C GLN A 282 -19.62 32.77 6.48
N LEU A 283 -19.06 33.50 5.51
CA LEU A 283 -17.61 33.54 5.26
C LEU A 283 -16.77 33.89 6.51
N PRO A 284 -17.06 34.92 7.33
CA PRO A 284 -16.22 35.25 8.48
C PRO A 284 -16.14 34.12 9.51
N LYS A 285 -17.27 33.45 9.80
CA LYS A 285 -17.32 32.30 10.71
C LYS A 285 -16.52 31.12 10.15
N MET A 286 -16.61 30.89 8.84
CA MET A 286 -15.85 29.83 8.18
C MET A 286 -14.35 30.12 8.15
N LEU A 287 -13.95 31.36 7.89
CA LEU A 287 -12.54 31.76 7.98
C LEU A 287 -12.00 31.59 9.40
N GLY A 288 -12.78 31.95 10.42
CA GLY A 288 -12.42 31.67 11.82
C GLY A 288 -12.22 30.18 12.10
N LEU A 289 -13.14 29.32 11.65
CA LEU A 289 -13.01 27.87 11.78
C LEU A 289 -11.75 27.33 11.09
N TYR A 290 -11.52 27.73 9.84
CA TYR A 290 -10.36 27.28 9.06
C TYR A 290 -9.04 27.85 9.60
N ALA A 291 -9.02 29.07 10.14
CA ALA A 291 -7.87 29.62 10.83
C ALA A 291 -7.53 28.82 12.09
N THR A 292 -8.53 28.43 12.88
CA THR A 292 -8.34 27.56 14.05
C THR A 292 -7.81 26.18 13.63
N MET A 293 -8.43 25.53 12.63
CA MET A 293 -7.96 24.24 12.12
C MET A 293 -6.52 24.32 11.59
N GLY A 294 -6.21 25.34 10.79
CA GLY A 294 -4.88 25.57 10.23
C GLY A 294 -3.83 25.85 11.30
N THR A 295 -4.18 26.65 12.32
CA THR A 295 -3.28 26.91 13.47
C THR A 295 -3.02 25.62 14.24
N SER A 296 -4.04 24.83 14.54
CA SER A 296 -3.88 23.54 15.23
C SER A 296 -2.99 22.58 14.44
N LEU A 297 -3.18 22.48 13.12
CA LEU A 297 -2.31 21.65 12.27
C LEU A 297 -0.88 22.20 12.21
N GLY A 298 -0.69 23.51 12.18
CA GLY A 298 0.63 24.15 12.22
C GLY A 298 1.37 23.89 13.53
N LEU A 299 0.68 23.95 14.66
CA LEU A 299 1.24 23.60 15.97
C LEU A 299 1.63 22.12 16.05
N LEU A 300 0.79 21.22 15.52
CA LEU A 300 1.11 19.80 15.43
C LEU A 300 2.30 19.51 14.50
N ALA A 301 2.38 20.20 13.36
CA ALA A 301 3.49 20.08 12.42
C ALA A 301 4.82 20.61 12.96
N ALA A 302 4.78 21.53 13.93
CA ALA A 302 5.97 22.08 14.57
C ALA A 302 6.60 21.15 15.63
N ILE A 303 5.98 20.01 15.94
CA ILE A 303 6.51 19.05 16.92
C ILE A 303 7.74 18.35 16.33
N PRO A 304 8.94 18.50 16.93
CA PRO A 304 10.18 17.92 16.40
C PRO A 304 10.13 16.38 16.46
N GLY A 305 10.74 15.73 15.46
CA GLY A 305 10.79 14.26 15.37
C GLY A 305 9.51 13.59 14.83
N THR A 306 8.48 14.37 14.55
CA THR A 306 7.23 13.91 13.91
C THR A 306 6.98 14.62 12.58
N ALA A 307 6.11 14.04 11.77
CA ALA A 307 5.60 14.63 10.55
C ALA A 307 4.07 14.54 10.50
N LEU A 308 3.46 15.57 9.91
CA LEU A 308 2.02 15.66 9.73
C LEU A 308 1.58 14.70 8.62
N ARG A 309 0.64 13.80 8.93
CA ARG A 309 0.06 12.85 7.98
C ARG A 309 -1.46 13.05 7.89
N ILE A 310 -1.90 13.79 6.88
CA ILE A 310 -3.32 14.05 6.65
C ILE A 310 -3.94 12.89 5.87
N HIS A 311 -4.42 11.90 6.61
CA HIS A 311 -5.23 10.80 6.06
C HIS A 311 -6.53 11.34 5.42
N HIS A 312 -7.09 10.62 4.46
CA HIS A 312 -8.30 11.05 3.76
C HIS A 312 -9.52 11.23 4.66
N TYR A 313 -9.64 10.50 5.79
CA TYR A 313 -10.71 10.78 6.76
C TYR A 313 -10.52 12.11 7.50
N ILE A 314 -9.26 12.54 7.72
CA ILE A 314 -8.94 13.86 8.28
C ILE A 314 -9.22 14.93 7.24
N LEU A 315 -8.83 14.70 5.98
CA LEU A 315 -9.17 15.58 4.87
C LEU A 315 -10.68 15.81 4.78
N SER A 316 -11.48 14.75 4.93
CA SER A 316 -12.94 14.86 5.01
C SER A 316 -13.40 15.76 6.15
N MET A 317 -12.87 15.59 7.36
CA MET A 317 -13.22 16.44 8.50
C MET A 317 -12.85 17.92 8.26
N LEU A 318 -11.72 18.19 7.61
CA LEU A 318 -11.26 19.54 7.32
C LEU A 318 -12.12 20.21 6.22
N LEU A 319 -12.44 19.50 5.15
CA LEU A 319 -13.10 20.10 3.98
C LEU A 319 -14.63 20.13 4.07
N LEU A 320 -15.25 19.19 4.81
CA LEU A 320 -16.70 19.06 4.87
C LEU A 320 -17.42 20.35 5.33
N PRO A 321 -16.95 21.10 6.34
CA PRO A 321 -17.58 22.36 6.75
C PRO A 321 -17.71 23.40 5.62
N GLY A 322 -16.76 23.43 4.69
CA GLY A 322 -16.76 24.32 3.52
C GLY A 322 -17.89 24.05 2.53
N THR A 323 -18.58 22.91 2.65
CA THR A 323 -19.65 22.49 1.74
C THR A 323 -21.05 22.73 2.31
N ARG A 324 -21.21 23.41 3.45
CA ARG A 324 -22.48 23.59 4.19
C ARG A 324 -23.56 24.44 3.49
N ILE A 325 -23.39 24.76 2.21
CA ILE A 325 -24.31 25.57 1.42
C ILE A 325 -25.12 24.68 0.50
N LEU A 326 -26.42 24.98 0.36
CA LEU A 326 -27.30 24.27 -0.57
C LEU A 326 -26.97 24.64 -2.02
N THR A 327 -26.05 23.88 -2.62
CA THR A 327 -25.78 23.85 -4.06
C THR A 327 -25.68 22.40 -4.52
N ARG A 328 -25.95 22.14 -5.81
CA ARG A 328 -25.77 20.79 -6.39
C ARG A 328 -24.33 20.27 -6.21
N PRO A 329 -23.27 21.07 -6.49
CA PRO A 329 -21.89 20.63 -6.22
C PRO A 329 -21.63 20.32 -4.74
N SER A 330 -22.18 21.10 -3.81
CA SER A 330 -22.03 20.82 -2.38
C SER A 330 -22.58 19.45 -1.98
N LEU A 331 -23.73 19.01 -2.53
CA LEU A 331 -24.25 17.66 -2.28
C LEU A 331 -23.28 16.57 -2.74
N LEU A 332 -22.67 16.75 -3.92
CA LEU A 332 -21.68 15.80 -4.45
C LEU A 332 -20.42 15.78 -3.57
N TYR A 333 -19.90 16.94 -3.19
CA TYR A 333 -18.70 17.05 -2.34
C TYR A 333 -18.95 16.45 -0.95
N GLN A 334 -20.13 16.70 -0.35
CA GLN A 334 -20.53 16.07 0.91
C GLN A 334 -20.55 14.55 0.79
N GLY A 335 -21.12 14.02 -0.29
CA GLY A 335 -21.10 12.59 -0.58
C GLY A 335 -19.67 12.05 -0.61
N ILE A 336 -18.81 12.61 -1.47
CA ILE A 336 -17.42 12.17 -1.63
C ILE A 336 -16.66 12.23 -0.30
N LEU A 337 -16.76 13.33 0.45
CA LEU A 337 -16.05 13.51 1.71
C LEU A 337 -16.56 12.55 2.80
N ILE A 338 -17.87 12.34 2.92
CA ILE A 338 -18.39 11.32 3.86
C ILE A 338 -17.95 9.91 3.43
N GLY A 339 -17.92 9.62 2.13
CA GLY A 339 -17.40 8.36 1.61
C GLY A 339 -15.93 8.14 1.98
N LEU A 340 -15.08 9.14 1.76
CA LEU A 340 -13.67 9.10 2.16
C LEU A 340 -13.50 8.95 3.67
N PHE A 341 -14.35 9.61 4.47
CA PHE A 341 -14.34 9.45 5.92
C PHE A 341 -14.69 8.02 6.33
N ILE A 342 -15.75 7.44 5.74
CA ILE A 342 -16.14 6.06 5.97
C ILE A 342 -15.00 5.13 5.57
N ASN A 343 -14.45 5.26 4.36
CA ASN A 343 -13.35 4.41 3.91
C ASN A 343 -12.16 4.47 4.86
N GLY A 344 -11.69 5.67 5.20
CA GLY A 344 -10.54 5.86 6.07
C GLY A 344 -10.75 5.24 7.46
N THR A 345 -11.88 5.52 8.08
CA THR A 345 -12.17 5.01 9.44
C THR A 345 -12.50 3.51 9.45
N ALA A 346 -13.23 2.99 8.46
CA ALA A 346 -13.59 1.58 8.36
C ALA A 346 -12.38 0.70 8.04
N ARG A 347 -11.62 1.02 6.98
CA ARG A 347 -10.47 0.21 6.51
C ARG A 347 -9.21 0.45 7.33
N TRP A 348 -8.88 1.70 7.65
CA TRP A 348 -7.60 2.04 8.29
C TRP A 348 -7.74 2.32 9.79
N GLY A 349 -8.92 2.77 10.23
CA GLY A 349 -9.13 3.20 11.60
C GLY A 349 -8.80 4.68 11.80
N PHE A 350 -8.71 5.10 13.06
CA PHE A 350 -8.37 6.48 13.44
C PHE A 350 -6.86 6.62 13.60
N ALA A 351 -6.15 6.60 12.47
CA ALA A 351 -4.70 6.76 12.45
C ALA A 351 -4.26 8.13 13.02
N GLY A 352 -2.99 8.27 13.40
CA GLY A 352 -2.48 9.53 13.95
C GLY A 352 -2.58 10.69 12.96
N ILE A 353 -2.79 11.91 13.46
CA ILE A 353 -2.63 13.15 12.69
C ILE A 353 -1.12 13.45 12.50
N ILE A 354 -0.33 13.09 13.50
CA ILE A 354 1.14 13.13 13.49
C ILE A 354 1.67 11.69 13.62
N GLU A 355 2.73 11.39 12.87
CA GLU A 355 3.44 10.12 12.91
C GLU A 355 4.95 10.37 12.96
N THR A 356 5.72 9.40 13.42
CA THR A 356 7.18 9.50 13.39
C THR A 356 7.69 9.31 11.96
N TYR A 357 8.83 9.92 11.65
CA TYR A 357 9.51 9.71 10.35
C TYR A 357 9.80 8.23 10.07
N SER A 358 10.12 7.45 11.11
CA SER A 358 10.33 6.00 11.00
C SER A 358 9.07 5.24 10.58
N THR A 359 7.91 5.60 11.14
CA THR A 359 6.61 4.96 10.81
C THR A 359 6.17 5.31 9.40
N LEU A 360 6.39 6.56 8.97
CA LEU A 360 6.07 7.02 7.61
C LEU A 360 6.93 6.36 6.54
N ARG A 361 8.22 6.17 6.83
CA ARG A 361 9.15 5.49 5.93
C ARG A 361 8.75 4.03 5.75
N GLY A 362 8.43 3.33 6.84
CA GLY A 362 8.14 1.89 6.81
C GLY A 362 9.36 1.12 6.32
N ASP A 363 9.18 0.37 5.23
CA ASP A 363 10.18 -0.38 4.47
C ASP A 363 10.89 0.46 3.39
N GLY A 364 10.66 1.77 3.35
CA GLY A 364 11.37 2.67 2.44
C GLY A 364 12.82 2.95 2.87
N LEU A 365 13.59 3.54 1.95
CA LEU A 365 15.00 3.87 2.14
C LEU A 365 15.23 4.98 3.19
N TYR A 366 16.37 4.92 3.87
CA TYR A 366 16.86 5.88 4.86
C TYR A 366 17.55 7.09 4.22
N PHE A 367 18.05 6.93 2.99
CA PHE A 367 19.03 7.78 2.30
C PHE A 367 20.29 7.98 3.12
N SER A 368 20.77 6.91 3.74
CA SER A 368 22.03 6.91 4.47
C SER A 368 23.21 6.75 3.52
N ASP A 369 24.40 7.11 4.02
CA ASP A 369 25.64 6.63 3.42
C ASP A 369 25.66 5.09 3.41
N VAL A 370 26.36 4.51 2.45
CA VAL A 370 26.50 3.05 2.31
C VAL A 370 27.99 2.68 2.31
N PRO A 371 28.38 1.51 2.85
CA PRO A 371 29.77 1.06 2.76
C PRO A 371 30.15 0.80 1.30
N THR A 372 31.44 0.95 0.97
CA THR A 372 31.94 0.65 -0.38
C THR A 372 32.54 -0.76 -0.42
N LEU A 373 32.09 -1.59 -1.37
CA LEU A 373 32.69 -2.91 -1.60
C LEU A 373 34.09 -2.79 -2.17
N ASN A 374 35.03 -3.53 -1.60
CA ASN A 374 36.36 -3.72 -2.19
C ASN A 374 36.26 -4.72 -3.34
N THR A 375 37.29 -4.78 -4.19
CA THR A 375 37.37 -5.83 -5.21
C THR A 375 37.53 -7.18 -4.49
N PRO A 376 36.60 -8.13 -4.66
CA PRO A 376 36.64 -9.39 -3.95
C PRO A 376 37.74 -10.31 -4.50
N GLU A 377 38.35 -11.10 -3.62
CA GLU A 377 39.29 -12.14 -4.01
C GLU A 377 38.52 -13.42 -4.33
N VAL A 378 38.47 -13.78 -5.62
CA VAL A 378 37.67 -14.91 -6.12
C VAL A 378 38.56 -16.11 -6.40
N THR A 379 38.27 -17.23 -5.74
CA THR A 379 38.82 -18.55 -6.06
C THR A 379 37.73 -19.44 -6.67
N ASN A 380 38.07 -20.69 -6.99
CA ASN A 380 37.09 -21.64 -7.53
C ASN A 380 36.01 -22.02 -6.50
N GLU A 381 36.38 -22.14 -5.22
CA GLU A 381 35.49 -22.67 -4.17
C GLU A 381 35.08 -21.61 -3.14
N ASN A 382 35.86 -20.54 -3.00
CA ASN A 382 35.63 -19.49 -2.01
C ASN A 382 35.77 -18.09 -2.62
N ILE A 383 35.10 -17.14 -2.01
CA ILE A 383 35.24 -15.71 -2.30
C ILE A 383 35.42 -14.96 -0.99
N THR A 384 36.43 -14.09 -0.95
CA THR A 384 36.66 -13.17 0.16
C THR A 384 36.12 -11.79 -0.21
N ILE A 385 35.17 -11.30 0.59
CA ILE A 385 34.46 -10.05 0.35
C ILE A 385 34.87 -9.07 1.45
N GLY A 386 35.53 -7.99 1.07
CA GLY A 386 35.88 -6.89 1.98
C GLY A 386 35.09 -5.63 1.67
N TRP A 387 34.98 -4.75 2.66
CA TRP A 387 34.33 -3.44 2.51
C TRP A 387 35.05 -2.37 3.29
N ASN A 388 34.85 -1.12 2.89
CA ASN A 388 35.28 0.04 3.64
C ASN A 388 34.09 0.68 4.36
N ALA A 389 34.17 0.75 5.69
CA ALA A 389 33.09 1.16 6.58
C ALA A 389 33.57 2.30 7.50
N THR A 390 33.71 3.52 6.96
CA THR A 390 34.24 4.67 7.71
C THR A 390 33.20 5.45 8.51
N ALA A 391 31.90 5.25 8.24
CA ALA A 391 30.85 6.17 8.71
C ALA A 391 30.08 5.70 9.95
N MET A 392 29.95 4.38 10.21
CA MET A 392 29.16 3.86 11.34
C MET A 392 29.92 2.78 12.12
N PRO A 393 30.02 2.89 13.47
CA PRO A 393 30.87 2.04 14.28
C PRO A 393 30.19 0.74 14.75
N ASP A 394 28.91 0.50 14.42
CA ASP A 394 28.17 -0.65 14.97
C ASP A 394 28.15 -1.88 14.02
N GLY A 395 28.81 -1.77 12.85
CA GLY A 395 29.11 -2.88 11.95
C GLY A 395 28.46 -2.79 10.57
N VAL A 396 28.52 -3.91 9.84
CA VAL A 396 28.03 -4.07 8.46
C VAL A 396 27.17 -5.33 8.34
N SER A 397 26.13 -5.24 7.52
CA SER A 397 25.33 -6.37 7.03
C SER A 397 25.67 -6.62 5.55
N LEU A 398 25.91 -7.88 5.20
CA LEU A 398 26.20 -8.32 3.83
C LEU A 398 25.06 -9.22 3.34
N LEU A 399 24.45 -8.82 2.23
CA LEU A 399 23.60 -9.69 1.42
C LEU A 399 24.43 -10.35 0.32
N VAL A 400 24.19 -11.63 0.12
CA VAL A 400 24.65 -12.40 -1.03
C VAL A 400 23.41 -13.02 -1.65
N ASN A 401 23.15 -12.75 -2.94
CA ASN A 401 21.98 -13.27 -3.65
C ASN A 401 20.66 -12.95 -2.93
N ASP A 402 20.55 -11.71 -2.44
CA ASP A 402 19.42 -11.17 -1.67
C ASP A 402 19.17 -11.83 -0.30
N VAL A 403 20.14 -12.59 0.23
CA VAL A 403 20.05 -13.24 1.55
C VAL A 403 21.13 -12.70 2.48
N GLU A 404 20.76 -12.36 3.72
CA GLU A 404 21.73 -11.90 4.73
C GLU A 404 22.63 -13.06 5.18
N MET A 405 23.89 -13.01 4.74
CA MET A 405 24.91 -14.01 5.04
C MET A 405 25.79 -13.59 6.21
N TYR A 406 26.02 -12.29 6.40
CA TYR A 406 26.85 -11.77 7.47
C TYR A 406 26.24 -10.53 8.14
N ARG A 407 26.45 -10.42 9.44
CA ARG A 407 26.08 -9.28 10.27
C ARG A 407 27.08 -9.15 11.41
N GLY A 408 27.89 -8.09 11.43
CA GLY A 408 28.89 -7.90 12.49
C GLY A 408 29.94 -6.83 12.18
N MET A 409 31.08 -6.89 12.89
CA MET A 409 32.14 -5.88 12.92
C MET A 409 33.38 -6.22 12.07
N ALA A 410 33.37 -7.33 11.34
CA ALA A 410 34.50 -7.71 10.50
C ALA A 410 34.64 -6.74 9.31
N GLU A 411 35.86 -6.63 8.80
CA GLU A 411 36.18 -5.85 7.60
C GLU A 411 36.11 -6.70 6.32
N GLU A 412 36.22 -8.02 6.47
CA GLU A 412 36.12 -8.99 5.40
C GLU A 412 35.51 -10.31 5.87
N VAL A 413 34.85 -11.02 4.95
CA VAL A 413 34.26 -12.34 5.18
C VAL A 413 34.50 -13.24 3.98
N GLY A 414 34.94 -14.47 4.25
CA GLY A 414 35.01 -15.55 3.27
C GLY A 414 33.69 -16.32 3.22
N ILE A 415 33.16 -16.56 2.02
CA ILE A 415 31.99 -17.42 1.80
C ILE A 415 32.31 -18.46 0.72
N SER A 416 31.64 -19.61 0.80
CA SER A 416 31.70 -20.62 -0.25
C SER A 416 31.00 -20.14 -1.51
N ARG A 417 31.61 -20.39 -2.66
CA ARG A 417 31.13 -20.03 -3.98
C ARG A 417 30.63 -21.27 -4.69
N VAL A 418 29.43 -21.18 -5.27
CA VAL A 418 28.92 -22.20 -6.20
C VAL A 418 29.47 -21.85 -7.59
N PRO A 419 30.26 -22.74 -8.23
CA PRO A 419 30.74 -22.51 -9.59
C PRO A 419 29.56 -22.29 -10.56
N GLU A 420 29.77 -21.46 -11.57
CA GLU A 420 28.80 -21.18 -12.65
C GLU A 420 27.55 -20.37 -12.26
N GLU A 421 27.39 -19.97 -10.99
CA GLU A 421 26.33 -19.03 -10.57
C GLU A 421 26.91 -17.63 -10.32
N PRO A 422 26.21 -16.55 -10.73
CA PRO A 422 26.59 -15.19 -10.35
C PRO A 422 26.31 -14.95 -8.85
N LEU A 423 27.12 -14.07 -8.24
CA LEU A 423 26.89 -13.57 -6.89
C LEU A 423 26.56 -12.08 -6.91
N TYR A 424 25.42 -11.73 -6.33
CA TYR A 424 24.99 -10.36 -6.13
C TYR A 424 25.32 -9.93 -4.70
N LEU A 425 26.26 -9.01 -4.56
CA LEU A 425 26.79 -8.56 -3.28
C LEU A 425 26.24 -7.17 -2.94
N ARG A 426 25.67 -7.00 -1.75
CA ARG A 426 25.22 -5.70 -1.23
C ARG A 426 25.61 -5.54 0.22
N VAL A 427 26.03 -4.34 0.60
CA VAL A 427 26.43 -4.02 1.97
C VAL A 427 25.62 -2.86 2.52
N ALA A 428 25.32 -2.90 3.81
CA ALA A 428 24.64 -1.84 4.54
C ALA A 428 25.30 -1.64 5.89
N TYR A 429 25.28 -0.41 6.39
CA TYR A 429 25.68 -0.15 7.78
C TYR A 429 24.66 -0.69 8.78
N LEU A 430 25.16 -1.01 9.96
CA LEU A 430 24.36 -1.31 11.14
C LEU A 430 24.42 -0.12 12.10
N GLN A 431 23.33 0.08 12.85
CA GLN A 431 23.32 0.97 14.00
C GLN A 431 22.59 0.36 15.18
N MET A 432 23.17 0.51 16.36
CA MET A 432 22.47 0.23 17.60
C MET A 432 21.40 1.29 17.88
N THR A 433 20.18 0.81 18.07
CA THR A 433 19.07 1.60 18.56
C THR A 433 19.21 1.83 20.06
N SER A 434 18.54 2.87 20.57
CA SER A 434 18.47 3.19 22.01
C SER A 434 17.98 2.03 22.89
N ASN A 435 17.29 1.06 22.29
CA ASN A 435 16.72 -0.09 22.98
C ASN A 435 17.61 -1.35 22.90
N GLY A 436 18.85 -1.21 22.42
CA GLY A 436 19.82 -2.30 22.29
C GLY A 436 19.62 -3.22 21.09
N GLY A 437 18.68 -2.91 20.19
CA GLY A 437 18.51 -3.63 18.92
C GLY A 437 19.42 -3.06 17.82
N LEU A 438 19.85 -3.89 16.87
CA LEU A 438 20.59 -3.43 15.68
C LEU A 438 19.64 -3.22 14.50
N ASN A 439 19.60 -2.02 13.94
CA ASN A 439 18.90 -1.72 12.69
C ASN A 439 19.86 -1.76 11.51
N THR A 440 19.41 -2.30 10.39
CA THR A 440 20.12 -2.23 9.12
C THR A 440 19.67 -0.99 8.36
N TYR A 441 20.64 -0.23 7.85
CA TYR A 441 20.44 0.94 7.01
C TYR A 441 20.28 0.55 5.54
N ASP A 442 20.38 1.52 4.62
CA ASP A 442 20.25 1.21 3.20
C ASP A 442 21.39 0.32 2.70
N PHE A 443 21.02 -0.61 1.82
CA PHE A 443 21.98 -1.43 1.10
C PHE A 443 22.50 -0.67 -0.12
N SER A 444 23.77 -0.87 -0.44
CA SER A 444 24.35 -0.45 -1.71
C SER A 444 23.61 -1.05 -2.91
N HIS A 445 23.81 -0.46 -4.08
CA HIS A 445 23.61 -1.19 -5.34
C HIS A 445 24.43 -2.48 -5.36
N ALA A 446 23.99 -3.45 -6.17
CA ALA A 446 24.66 -4.75 -6.24
C ALA A 446 25.98 -4.63 -6.98
N GLY A 447 27.06 -5.10 -6.35
CA GLY A 447 28.24 -5.53 -7.08
C GLY A 447 28.03 -6.97 -7.55
N VAL A 448 28.50 -7.30 -8.75
CA VAL A 448 28.24 -8.60 -9.38
C VAL A 448 29.55 -9.34 -9.58
N VAL A 449 29.65 -10.54 -9.01
CA VAL A 449 30.68 -11.51 -9.38
C VAL A 449 30.05 -12.45 -10.39
N MET A 450 30.46 -12.33 -11.65
CA MET A 450 29.93 -13.15 -12.74
C MET A 450 30.25 -14.63 -12.52
N ALA A 451 29.53 -15.51 -13.21
CA ALA A 451 29.77 -16.95 -13.21
C ALA A 451 31.23 -17.34 -13.55
N ASN A 452 31.90 -16.55 -14.40
CA ASN A 452 33.31 -16.72 -14.75
C ASN A 452 34.31 -16.15 -13.71
N GLY A 453 33.82 -15.57 -12.61
CA GLY A 453 34.63 -14.94 -11.54
C GLY A 453 34.97 -13.47 -11.77
N THR A 454 34.52 -12.86 -12.88
CA THR A 454 34.77 -11.45 -13.16
C THR A 454 33.98 -10.55 -12.22
N TRP A 455 34.64 -9.57 -11.62
CA TRP A 455 34.01 -8.57 -10.77
C TRP A 455 33.47 -7.39 -11.58
N VAL A 456 32.22 -7.01 -11.34
CA VAL A 456 31.60 -5.78 -11.80
C VAL A 456 31.26 -4.96 -10.55
N PRO A 457 31.91 -3.80 -10.33
CA PRO A 457 31.64 -2.98 -9.16
C PRO A 457 30.21 -2.44 -9.18
N PRO A 458 29.61 -2.19 -8.00
CA PRO A 458 28.31 -1.57 -7.92
C PRO A 458 28.35 -0.17 -8.56
N PRO A 459 27.31 0.26 -9.29
CA PRO A 459 27.18 1.64 -9.69
C PRO A 459 27.07 2.55 -8.46
N ASP A 460 27.47 3.82 -8.60
CA ASP A 460 27.34 4.82 -7.54
C ASP A 460 25.87 5.00 -7.14
N GLY A 461 25.56 5.02 -5.84
CA GLY A 461 24.22 5.27 -5.31
C GLY A 461 23.62 4.13 -4.49
N TYR A 462 22.28 4.18 -4.34
CA TYR A 462 21.46 3.30 -3.50
C TYR A 462 20.34 2.61 -4.31
#